data_AF-A0A8J7Z6H3-F1
#
_entry.id   AF-A0A8J7Z6H3-F1
#
_cell.length_a   1.000
_cell.length_b   1.000
_cell.length_c   1.000
_cell.angle_alpha   90.00
_cell.angle_beta   90.00
_cell.angle_gamma   90.00
#
_symmetry.space_group_name_H-M   'P 1'
#
loop_
_entity.id
_entity.type
_entity.pdbx_description
1 polymer ?
#
loop_
_entity_poly.entity_id
_entity_poly.type
_entity_poly.pdbx_seq_one_letter_code
_entity_poly.pdbx_strand_id
1 'polypeptide(L)'
;MEKEEEYKKFLKRKGKKIDVVERNCKAVKKFKSFLHQTRSRELASVTKEDVEAYVKHIESEKQSAKVTLYSLMNYFAFIGNIELLDLTRTLREERTKKTRRIFPIKDFLKVDQDHVKKLASNGIRNVEQMLEAGKTKKQREELSKQLDIPEESILELVKLSDITRLGYVKKKLSRLYYEAGLDSPVKIAAFEPEDLHAFFVKFVEESGWDGMVPNPSDLVHNVASARKLKNVVEE
;
A
#
# COMPACT_ATOMS: atom_id res chain seq x y z
N MET A 1 -24.66 11.53 16.53
CA MET A 1 -24.95 11.14 15.13
C MET A 1 -26.09 10.15 15.20
N GLU A 2 -27.11 10.27 14.36
CA GLU A 2 -28.37 9.50 14.50
C GLU A 2 -28.15 7.98 14.40
N LYS A 3 -27.18 7.54 13.58
CA LYS A 3 -26.81 6.13 13.40
C LYS A 3 -25.47 5.75 14.03
N GLU A 4 -25.14 6.33 15.19
CA GLU A 4 -23.82 6.15 15.79
C GLU A 4 -23.50 4.71 16.22
N GLU A 5 -24.46 4.01 16.83
CA GLU A 5 -24.23 2.63 17.26
C GLU A 5 -24.14 1.66 16.08
N GLU A 6 -24.91 1.90 15.02
CA GLU A 6 -24.80 1.14 13.76
C GLU A 6 -23.43 1.35 13.11
N TYR A 7 -22.94 2.58 13.07
CA TYR A 7 -21.63 2.89 12.53
C TYR A 7 -20.50 2.24 13.35
N LYS A 8 -20.59 2.26 14.68
CA LYS A 8 -19.63 1.54 15.55
C LYS A 8 -19.63 0.04 15.25
N LYS A 9 -20.80 -0.58 15.11
CA LYS A 9 -20.93 -2.01 14.74
C LYS A 9 -20.32 -2.29 13.37
N PHE A 10 -20.57 -1.42 12.38
CA PHE A 10 -19.96 -1.51 11.05
C PHE A 10 -18.42 -1.51 11.11
N LEU A 11 -17.82 -0.57 11.86
CA LEU A 11 -16.37 -0.50 12.01
C LEU A 11 -15.78 -1.73 12.72
N LYS A 12 -16.45 -2.22 13.77
CA LYS A 12 -16.01 -3.44 14.48
C LYS A 12 -16.05 -4.67 13.57
N ARG A 13 -17.10 -4.82 12.74
CA ARG A 13 -17.19 -5.90 11.73
C ARG A 13 -16.08 -5.84 10.69
N LYS A 14 -15.52 -4.65 10.42
CA LYS A 14 -14.34 -4.44 9.57
C LYS A 14 -13.00 -4.62 10.30
N GLY A 15 -13.01 -5.21 11.50
CA GLY A 15 -11.82 -5.50 12.30
C GLY A 15 -11.12 -4.28 12.91
N LYS A 16 -11.81 -3.14 13.00
CA LYS A 16 -11.21 -1.92 13.57
C LYS A 16 -11.13 -2.03 15.09
N LYS A 17 -9.97 -1.66 15.66
CA LYS A 17 -9.75 -1.56 17.10
C LYS A 17 -10.64 -0.49 17.75
N ILE A 18 -10.87 -0.60 19.05
CA ILE A 18 -11.77 0.28 19.82
C ILE A 18 -11.34 1.75 19.70
N ASP A 19 -10.05 2.04 19.87
CA ASP A 19 -9.49 3.40 19.75
C ASP A 19 -9.72 4.00 18.35
N VAL A 20 -9.65 3.15 17.31
CA VAL A 20 -9.91 3.56 15.92
C VAL A 20 -11.39 3.85 15.73
N VAL A 21 -12.28 3.04 16.30
CA VAL A 21 -13.74 3.25 16.24
C VAL A 21 -14.13 4.58 16.89
N GLU A 22 -13.60 4.86 18.08
CA GLU A 22 -13.85 6.11 18.81
C GLU A 22 -13.34 7.33 18.03
N ARG A 23 -12.12 7.25 17.48
CA ARG A 23 -11.53 8.30 16.65
C ARG A 23 -12.41 8.62 15.44
N ASN A 24 -12.92 7.58 14.76
CA ASN A 24 -13.82 7.73 13.62
C ASN A 24 -15.11 8.45 14.02
N CYS A 25 -15.74 8.03 15.12
CA CYS A 25 -16.97 8.66 15.62
C CYS A 25 -16.73 10.14 15.99
N LYS A 26 -15.62 10.44 16.67
CA LYS A 26 -15.25 11.82 17.04
C LYS A 26 -15.03 12.69 15.81
N ALA A 27 -14.37 12.18 14.78
CA ALA A 27 -14.15 12.91 13.53
C ALA A 27 -15.48 13.23 12.81
N VAL A 28 -16.41 12.26 12.72
CA VAL A 28 -17.72 12.50 12.10
C VAL A 28 -18.56 13.51 12.91
N LYS A 29 -18.51 13.46 14.25
CA LYS A 29 -19.15 14.47 15.11
C LYS A 29 -18.60 15.87 14.86
N LYS A 30 -17.28 16.02 14.78
CA LYS A 30 -16.63 17.30 14.47
C LYS A 30 -17.04 17.83 13.09
N PHE A 31 -17.09 16.95 12.09
CA PHE A 31 -17.56 17.33 10.76
C PHE A 31 -19.04 17.76 10.78
N LYS A 32 -19.90 17.04 11.49
CA LYS A 32 -21.31 17.43 11.71
C LYS A 32 -21.41 18.83 12.32
N SER A 33 -20.65 19.11 13.38
CA SER A 33 -20.64 20.44 14.02
C SER A 33 -20.21 21.54 13.04
N PHE A 34 -19.18 21.31 12.23
CA PHE A 34 -18.75 22.24 11.18
C PHE A 34 -19.85 22.49 10.14
N LEU A 35 -20.54 21.44 9.67
CA LEU A 35 -21.64 21.57 8.71
C LEU A 35 -22.78 22.45 9.25
N HIS A 36 -23.17 22.27 10.51
CA HIS A 36 -24.19 23.13 11.13
C HIS A 36 -23.74 24.58 11.25
N GLN A 37 -22.53 24.79 11.76
CA GLN A 37 -22.06 26.12 12.13
C GLN A 37 -21.67 26.96 10.93
N THR A 38 -21.13 26.35 9.87
CA THR A 38 -20.52 27.07 8.75
C THR A 38 -21.28 26.91 7.44
N ARG A 39 -22.10 25.86 7.31
CA ARG A 39 -22.77 25.51 6.05
C ARG A 39 -24.29 25.41 6.16
N SER A 40 -24.85 25.55 7.37
CA SER A 40 -26.27 25.33 7.67
C SER A 40 -26.80 24.01 7.10
N ARG A 41 -26.01 22.93 7.23
CA ARG A 41 -26.25 21.65 6.55
C ARG A 41 -26.24 20.46 7.52
N GLU A 42 -27.01 19.43 7.18
CA GLU A 42 -27.06 18.15 7.90
C GLU A 42 -26.13 17.12 7.27
N LEU A 43 -25.75 16.08 8.04
CA LEU A 43 -24.94 14.97 7.51
C LEU A 43 -25.60 14.23 6.34
N ALA A 44 -26.93 14.25 6.25
CA ALA A 44 -27.69 13.56 5.20
C ALA A 44 -27.62 14.27 3.83
N SER A 45 -27.27 15.56 3.80
CA SER A 45 -27.26 16.39 2.60
C SER A 45 -25.88 16.94 2.23
N VAL A 46 -24.82 16.30 2.73
CA VAL A 46 -23.42 16.67 2.46
C VAL A 46 -23.12 16.60 0.96
N THR A 47 -22.43 17.63 0.46
CA THR A 47 -21.90 17.65 -0.90
C THR A 47 -20.37 17.65 -0.91
N LYS A 48 -19.77 17.57 -2.10
CA LYS A 48 -18.32 17.62 -2.29
C LYS A 48 -17.72 18.92 -1.73
N GLU A 49 -18.40 20.03 -1.99
CA GLU A 49 -17.96 21.36 -1.58
C GLU A 49 -17.86 21.49 -0.07
N ASP A 50 -18.69 20.77 0.70
CA ASP A 50 -18.58 20.81 2.16
C ASP A 50 -17.40 20.01 2.67
N VAL A 51 -17.11 18.85 2.06
CA VAL A 51 -15.93 18.06 2.40
C VAL A 51 -14.68 18.89 2.11
N GLU A 52 -14.61 19.52 0.95
CA GLU A 52 -13.51 20.41 0.58
C GLU A 52 -13.41 21.64 1.50
N ALA A 53 -14.53 22.27 1.84
CA ALA A 53 -14.56 23.40 2.78
C ALA A 53 -14.06 22.97 4.17
N TYR A 54 -14.44 21.79 4.64
CA TYR A 54 -13.99 21.29 5.94
C TYR A 54 -12.49 20.97 5.93
N VAL A 55 -11.99 20.39 4.84
CA VAL A 55 -10.56 20.16 4.65
C VAL A 55 -9.78 21.47 4.69
N LYS A 56 -10.24 22.50 3.95
CA LYS A 56 -9.65 23.84 3.98
C LYS A 56 -9.67 24.44 5.38
N HIS A 57 -10.77 24.27 6.13
CA HIS A 57 -10.87 24.74 7.51
C HIS A 57 -9.82 24.07 8.42
N ILE A 58 -9.69 22.74 8.41
CA ILE A 58 -8.67 22.02 9.19
C ILE A 58 -7.25 22.50 8.86
N GLU A 59 -6.98 22.70 7.57
CA GLU A 59 -5.65 23.10 7.10
C GLU A 59 -5.34 24.57 7.41
N SER A 60 -6.36 25.42 7.49
CA SER A 60 -6.22 26.80 7.97
C SER A 60 -5.77 26.86 9.43
N GLU A 61 -6.08 25.84 10.24
CA GLU A 61 -5.62 25.68 11.61
C GLU A 61 -4.23 25.03 11.71
N LYS A 62 -3.49 24.94 10.60
CA LYS A 62 -2.17 24.28 10.47
C LYS A 62 -2.21 22.79 10.84
N GLN A 63 -3.36 22.14 10.75
CA GLN A 63 -3.51 20.70 10.99
C GLN A 63 -3.60 19.94 9.66
N SER A 64 -3.11 18.68 9.63
CA SER A 64 -3.27 17.84 8.44
C SER A 64 -4.64 17.15 8.44
N ALA A 65 -5.40 17.34 7.35
CA ALA A 65 -6.70 16.70 7.19
C ALA A 65 -6.63 15.17 6.99
N LYS A 66 -5.44 14.56 6.82
CA LYS A 66 -5.29 13.13 6.44
C LYS A 66 -5.98 12.14 7.39
N VAL A 67 -5.99 12.43 8.69
CA VAL A 67 -6.61 11.54 9.71
C VAL A 67 -8.13 11.69 9.68
N THR A 68 -8.61 12.92 9.53
CA THR A 68 -10.04 13.21 9.39
C THR A 68 -10.60 12.63 8.10
N LEU A 69 -9.89 12.78 6.98
CA LEU A 69 -10.27 12.20 5.69
C LEU A 69 -10.37 10.68 5.74
N TYR A 70 -9.42 10.00 6.42
CA TYR A 70 -9.55 8.55 6.68
C TYR A 70 -10.83 8.21 7.45
N SER A 71 -11.23 9.07 8.39
CA SER A 71 -12.41 8.84 9.21
C SER A 71 -13.70 9.08 8.44
N LEU A 72 -13.74 10.13 7.61
CA LEU A 72 -14.87 10.44 6.72
C LEU A 72 -15.02 9.39 5.63
N MET A 73 -13.93 8.89 5.08
CA MET A 73 -13.92 7.77 4.12
C MET A 73 -14.67 6.55 4.68
N ASN A 74 -14.43 6.16 5.95
CA ASN A 74 -15.15 5.05 6.56
C ASN A 74 -16.64 5.37 6.77
N TYR A 75 -16.97 6.61 7.09
CA TYR A 75 -18.37 7.04 7.26
C TYR A 75 -19.13 7.06 5.94
N PHE A 76 -18.54 7.58 4.87
CA PHE A 76 -19.15 7.57 3.54
C PHE A 76 -19.31 6.16 2.98
N ALA A 77 -18.36 5.26 3.28
CA ALA A 77 -18.54 3.83 3.02
C ALA A 77 -19.71 3.23 3.82
N PHE A 78 -19.91 3.63 5.08
CA PHE A 78 -21.03 3.16 5.91
C PHE A 78 -22.38 3.60 5.37
N ILE A 79 -22.52 4.85 4.95
CA ILE A 79 -23.79 5.37 4.40
C ILE A 79 -23.98 5.05 2.90
N GLY A 80 -23.04 4.34 2.27
CA GLY A 80 -23.12 3.97 0.86
C GLY A 80 -22.93 5.12 -0.13
N ASN A 81 -22.36 6.26 0.31
CA ASN A 81 -22.10 7.39 -0.59
C ASN A 81 -20.75 7.20 -1.28
N ILE A 82 -20.78 6.57 -2.46
CA ILE A 82 -19.59 6.21 -3.25
C ILE A 82 -18.84 7.46 -3.72
N GLU A 83 -19.56 8.50 -4.12
CA GLU A 83 -18.97 9.73 -4.64
C GLU A 83 -18.12 10.46 -3.60
N LEU A 84 -18.64 10.64 -2.38
CA LEU A 84 -17.89 11.25 -1.28
C LEU A 84 -16.81 10.30 -0.72
N LEU A 85 -17.04 8.99 -0.78
CA LEU A 85 -16.01 8.00 -0.47
C LEU A 85 -14.80 8.16 -1.38
N ASP A 86 -15.00 8.29 -2.69
CA ASP A 86 -13.90 8.44 -3.64
C ASP A 86 -13.23 9.81 -3.53
N LEU A 87 -13.99 10.89 -3.35
CA LEU A 87 -13.42 12.21 -3.06
C LEU A 87 -12.50 12.18 -1.82
N THR A 88 -12.96 11.59 -0.71
CA THR A 88 -12.16 11.52 0.52
C THR A 88 -10.92 10.65 0.37
N ARG A 89 -10.95 9.61 -0.48
CA ARG A 89 -9.76 8.83 -0.86
C ARG A 89 -8.76 9.69 -1.61
N THR A 90 -9.19 10.35 -2.68
CA THR A 90 -8.33 11.22 -3.50
C THR A 90 -7.67 12.31 -2.66
N LEU A 91 -8.45 13.06 -1.88
CA LEU A 91 -7.93 14.12 -1.02
C LEU A 91 -6.93 13.58 0.01
N ARG A 92 -7.15 12.37 0.54
CA ARG A 92 -6.21 11.74 1.48
C ARG A 92 -4.92 11.29 0.77
N GLU A 93 -5.03 10.76 -0.43
CA GLU A 93 -3.88 10.31 -1.23
C GLU A 93 -2.93 11.47 -1.54
N GLU A 94 -3.44 12.61 -1.98
CA GLU A 94 -2.64 13.83 -2.22
C GLU A 94 -1.79 14.22 -1.01
N ARG A 95 -2.36 14.13 0.19
CA ARG A 95 -1.71 14.50 1.47
C ARG A 95 -0.74 13.44 1.98
N THR A 96 -0.93 12.19 1.57
CA THR A 96 -0.10 11.07 2.01
C THR A 96 0.98 10.68 1.01
N LYS A 97 0.85 11.06 -0.27
CA LYS A 97 1.80 10.72 -1.34
C LYS A 97 3.23 11.11 -1.00
N LYS A 98 3.47 12.35 -0.57
CA LYS A 98 4.83 12.85 -0.24
C LYS A 98 5.42 12.26 1.04
N THR A 99 4.56 11.82 1.97
CA THR A 99 4.99 11.28 3.27
C THR A 99 4.88 9.76 3.34
N ARG A 100 4.49 9.12 2.22
CA ARG A 100 4.39 7.67 2.13
C ARG A 100 5.79 7.09 2.33
N ARG A 101 5.94 6.26 3.36
CA ARG A 101 7.16 5.47 3.53
C ARG A 101 7.23 4.44 2.41
N ILE A 102 8.01 4.75 1.38
CA ILE A 102 8.36 3.79 0.33
C ILE A 102 9.33 2.77 0.95
N PHE A 103 9.20 1.50 0.55
CA PHE A 103 9.98 0.42 1.13
C PHE A 103 11.48 0.60 0.76
N PRO A 104 12.40 0.71 1.74
CA PRO A 104 13.83 0.84 1.46
C PRO A 104 14.40 -0.48 0.93
N ILE A 105 15.27 -0.43 -0.10
CA ILE A 105 15.89 -1.65 -0.64
C ILE A 105 16.81 -2.34 0.37
N LYS A 106 17.41 -1.57 1.29
CA LYS A 106 18.22 -2.10 2.38
C LYS A 106 17.47 -3.01 3.35
N ASP A 107 16.14 -2.89 3.39
CA ASP A 107 15.29 -3.68 4.29
C ASP A 107 14.91 -5.05 3.67
N PHE A 108 15.33 -5.35 2.42
CA PHE A 108 15.19 -6.69 1.85
C PHE A 108 16.04 -7.71 2.61
N LEU A 109 15.53 -8.95 2.66
CA LEU A 109 16.23 -10.05 3.30
C LEU A 109 17.27 -10.65 2.34
N LYS A 110 18.46 -11.00 2.86
CA LYS A 110 19.56 -11.66 2.13
C LYS A 110 20.09 -10.86 0.92
N VAL A 111 20.01 -9.53 0.94
CA VAL A 111 20.64 -8.68 -0.08
C VAL A 111 22.01 -8.20 0.36
N ASP A 112 22.94 -8.08 -0.59
CA ASP A 112 24.27 -7.55 -0.36
C ASP A 112 24.21 -6.07 0.07
N GLN A 113 24.72 -5.78 1.27
CA GLN A 113 24.64 -4.44 1.84
C GLN A 113 25.63 -3.46 1.20
N ASP A 114 26.70 -3.93 0.60
CA ASP A 114 27.67 -3.06 -0.08
C ASP A 114 27.13 -2.63 -1.45
N HIS A 115 26.46 -3.53 -2.18
CA HIS A 115 25.68 -3.16 -3.37
C HIS A 115 24.61 -2.12 -3.05
N VAL A 116 23.86 -2.34 -1.96
CA VAL A 116 22.83 -1.39 -1.49
C VAL A 116 23.42 -0.02 -1.12
N LYS A 117 24.59 0.01 -0.47
CA LYS A 117 25.27 1.29 -0.15
C LYS A 117 25.70 2.02 -1.43
N LYS A 118 26.29 1.32 -2.40
CA LYS A 118 26.68 1.89 -3.70
C LYS A 118 25.47 2.51 -4.43
N LEU A 119 24.35 1.79 -4.48
CA LEU A 119 23.07 2.29 -5.03
C LEU A 119 22.55 3.52 -4.26
N ALA A 120 22.59 3.48 -2.92
CA ALA A 120 22.13 4.58 -2.07
C ALA A 120 22.95 5.87 -2.23
N SER A 121 24.25 5.75 -2.49
CA SER A 121 25.15 6.85 -2.83
C SER A 121 24.84 7.45 -4.20
N ASN A 122 24.29 6.66 -5.12
CA ASN A 122 23.79 7.11 -6.42
C ASN A 122 22.33 7.63 -6.37
N GLY A 123 21.70 7.65 -5.19
CA GLY A 123 20.34 8.16 -5.01
C GLY A 123 19.23 7.10 -5.08
N ILE A 124 19.58 5.83 -5.30
CA ILE A 124 18.64 4.70 -5.35
C ILE A 124 18.54 4.06 -3.97
N ARG A 125 17.48 4.39 -3.23
CA ARG A 125 17.30 4.00 -1.81
C ARG A 125 16.08 3.15 -1.55
N ASN A 126 15.12 3.14 -2.48
CA ASN A 126 13.82 2.51 -2.29
C ASN A 126 13.35 1.79 -3.57
N VAL A 127 12.33 0.95 -3.41
CA VAL A 127 11.82 0.08 -4.48
C VAL A 127 11.32 0.82 -5.72
N GLU A 128 10.73 2.01 -5.56
CA GLU A 128 10.25 2.79 -6.71
C GLU A 128 11.43 3.33 -7.53
N GLN A 129 12.48 3.81 -6.84
CA GLN A 129 13.72 4.26 -7.49
C GLN A 129 14.47 3.10 -8.16
N MET A 130 14.52 1.92 -7.52
CA MET A 130 15.17 0.74 -8.08
C MET A 130 14.47 0.29 -9.37
N LEU A 131 13.14 0.27 -9.38
CA LEU A 131 12.36 -0.06 -10.57
C LEU A 131 12.58 0.96 -11.68
N GLU A 132 12.58 2.26 -11.38
CA GLU A 132 12.79 3.27 -12.41
C GLU A 132 14.19 3.20 -13.02
N ALA A 133 15.19 2.90 -12.19
CA ALA A 133 16.59 2.86 -12.59
C ALA A 133 17.02 1.53 -13.25
N GLY A 134 16.27 0.43 -13.13
CA GLY A 134 16.71 -0.90 -13.55
C GLY A 134 15.66 -1.75 -14.29
N LYS A 135 14.54 -1.18 -14.71
CA LYS A 135 13.46 -1.92 -15.37
C LYS A 135 13.85 -2.54 -16.72
N THR A 136 14.79 -1.94 -17.47
CA THR A 136 15.26 -2.49 -18.76
C THR A 136 16.63 -3.14 -18.64
N LYS A 137 16.96 -4.07 -19.53
CA LYS A 137 18.29 -4.70 -19.56
C LYS A 137 19.40 -3.65 -19.72
N LYS A 138 19.22 -2.72 -20.67
CA LYS A 138 20.15 -1.62 -20.92
C LYS A 138 20.42 -0.78 -19.66
N GLN A 139 19.37 -0.43 -18.91
CA GLN A 139 19.52 0.32 -17.67
C GLN A 139 20.32 -0.44 -16.61
N ARG A 140 20.13 -1.77 -16.50
CA ARG A 140 20.91 -2.60 -15.58
C ARG A 140 22.37 -2.70 -15.99
N GLU A 141 22.67 -2.83 -17.28
CA GLU A 141 24.04 -2.83 -17.81
C GLU A 141 24.75 -1.50 -17.52
N GLU A 142 24.05 -0.37 -17.68
CA GLU A 142 24.57 0.96 -17.38
C GLU A 142 24.86 1.13 -15.88
N LEU A 143 23.92 0.74 -15.02
CA LEU A 143 24.11 0.76 -13.57
C LEU A 143 25.25 -0.16 -13.11
N SER A 144 25.34 -1.35 -13.72
CA SER A 144 26.38 -2.34 -13.42
C SER A 144 27.77 -1.76 -13.65
N LYS A 145 27.99 -1.15 -14.83
CA LYS A 145 29.24 -0.49 -15.19
C LYS A 145 29.53 0.73 -14.32
N GLN A 146 28.51 1.54 -14.02
CA GLN A 146 28.69 2.77 -13.25
C GLN A 146 29.05 2.50 -11.79
N LEU A 147 28.46 1.48 -11.18
CA LEU A 147 28.59 1.22 -9.74
C LEU A 147 29.48 0.02 -9.42
N ASP A 148 29.96 -0.71 -10.43
CA ASP A 148 30.71 -1.95 -10.25
C ASP A 148 29.91 -2.93 -9.38
N ILE A 149 28.69 -3.23 -9.84
CA ILE A 149 27.77 -4.18 -9.22
C ILE A 149 27.41 -5.22 -10.29
N PRO A 150 27.44 -6.53 -9.99
CA PRO A 150 27.01 -7.55 -10.93
C PRO A 150 25.58 -7.29 -11.43
N GLU A 151 25.35 -7.43 -12.74
CA GLU A 151 24.02 -7.22 -13.33
C GLU A 151 22.95 -8.12 -12.68
N GLU A 152 23.32 -9.35 -12.33
CA GLU A 152 22.44 -10.30 -11.63
C GLU A 152 21.98 -9.77 -10.26
N SER A 153 22.86 -9.13 -9.49
CA SER A 153 22.50 -8.51 -8.20
C SER A 153 21.58 -7.30 -8.38
N ILE A 154 21.75 -6.55 -9.47
CA ILE A 154 20.83 -5.45 -9.82
C ILE A 154 19.47 -6.03 -10.21
N LEU A 155 19.44 -7.06 -11.05
CA LEU A 155 18.21 -7.72 -11.48
C LEU A 155 17.45 -8.33 -10.29
N GLU A 156 18.14 -8.96 -9.34
CA GLU A 156 17.55 -9.45 -8.10
C GLU A 156 16.85 -8.31 -7.33
N LEU A 157 17.52 -7.17 -7.13
CA LEU A 157 16.94 -6.01 -6.45
C LEU A 157 15.75 -5.42 -7.22
N VAL A 158 15.79 -5.41 -8.55
CA VAL A 158 14.68 -4.97 -9.41
C VAL A 158 13.48 -5.90 -9.27
N LYS A 159 13.69 -7.22 -9.35
CA LYS A 159 12.63 -8.24 -9.20
C LYS A 159 12.02 -8.21 -7.80
N LEU A 160 12.84 -8.17 -6.75
CA LEU A 160 12.37 -7.97 -5.38
C LEU A 160 11.53 -6.69 -5.25
N SER A 161 11.96 -5.59 -5.89
CA SER A 161 11.22 -4.33 -5.91
C SER A 161 9.89 -4.45 -6.66
N ASP A 162 9.84 -5.17 -7.78
CA ASP A 162 8.64 -5.39 -8.58
C ASP A 162 7.57 -6.17 -7.80
N ILE A 163 7.96 -7.22 -7.08
CA ILE A 163 7.08 -7.99 -6.20
C ILE A 163 6.42 -7.10 -5.14
N THR A 164 7.10 -6.07 -4.63
CA THR A 164 6.51 -5.18 -3.61
C THR A 164 5.32 -4.35 -4.09
N ARG A 165 5.10 -4.26 -5.41
CA ARG A 165 3.92 -3.61 -6.01
C ARG A 165 2.61 -4.30 -5.65
N LEU A 166 2.65 -5.56 -5.19
CA LEU A 166 1.51 -6.28 -4.62
C LEU A 166 1.01 -5.67 -3.29
N GLY A 167 1.73 -4.71 -2.73
CA GLY A 167 1.30 -3.92 -1.58
C GLY A 167 1.87 -4.42 -0.26
N TYR A 168 1.37 -5.56 0.25
CA TYR A 168 1.78 -6.11 1.55
C TYR A 168 2.94 -7.12 1.46
N VAL A 169 3.38 -7.46 0.25
CA VAL A 169 4.51 -8.37 0.01
C VAL A 169 5.84 -7.62 0.13
N LYS A 170 6.49 -7.72 1.30
CA LYS A 170 7.75 -7.00 1.61
C LYS A 170 8.69 -7.84 2.46
N LYS A 171 9.94 -7.39 2.61
CA LYS A 171 10.97 -8.00 3.48
C LYS A 171 11.16 -9.50 3.22
N LYS A 172 10.77 -10.34 4.20
CA LYS A 172 10.85 -11.80 4.14
C LYS A 172 9.90 -12.39 3.11
N LEU A 173 8.72 -11.78 2.93
CA LEU A 173 7.72 -12.29 1.99
C LEU A 173 8.15 -12.06 0.53
N SER A 174 8.68 -10.88 0.20
CA SER A 174 9.23 -10.65 -1.15
C SER A 174 10.40 -11.59 -1.44
N ARG A 175 11.22 -11.92 -0.44
CA ARG A 175 12.31 -12.90 -0.60
C ARG A 175 11.79 -14.31 -0.81
N LEU A 176 10.80 -14.75 -0.05
CA LEU A 176 10.15 -16.06 -0.24
C LEU A 176 9.64 -16.21 -1.68
N TYR A 177 8.96 -15.20 -2.21
CA TYR A 177 8.41 -15.22 -3.56
C TYR A 177 9.52 -15.34 -4.61
N TYR A 178 10.58 -14.53 -4.46
CA TYR A 178 11.74 -14.57 -5.34
C TYR A 178 12.44 -15.94 -5.34
N GLU A 179 12.73 -16.50 -4.16
CA GLU A 179 13.38 -17.81 -4.01
C GLU A 179 12.51 -18.96 -4.53
N ALA A 180 11.19 -18.81 -4.46
CA ALA A 180 10.24 -19.77 -5.04
C ALA A 180 10.05 -19.59 -6.56
N GLY A 181 10.84 -18.74 -7.22
CA GLY A 181 10.75 -18.48 -8.68
C GLY A 181 9.57 -17.61 -9.10
N LEU A 182 8.81 -17.06 -8.15
CA LEU A 182 7.69 -16.15 -8.35
C LEU A 182 8.17 -14.69 -8.27
N ASP A 183 9.15 -14.37 -9.11
CA ASP A 183 9.94 -13.14 -9.08
C ASP A 183 9.31 -11.95 -9.84
N SER A 184 8.09 -12.10 -10.36
CA SER A 184 7.34 -11.03 -11.02
C SER A 184 5.83 -11.12 -10.75
N PRO A 185 5.08 -10.01 -10.75
CA PRO A 185 3.63 -10.01 -10.65
C PRO A 185 2.95 -10.86 -11.73
N VAL A 186 3.53 -10.97 -12.92
CA VAL A 186 2.96 -11.78 -14.01
C VAL A 186 2.94 -13.26 -13.63
N LYS A 187 4.04 -13.78 -13.07
CA LYS A 187 4.12 -15.18 -12.62
C LYS A 187 3.10 -15.47 -11.52
N ILE A 188 2.89 -14.52 -10.61
CA ILE A 188 1.93 -14.65 -9.49
C ILE A 188 0.49 -14.57 -9.99
N ALA A 189 0.21 -13.73 -10.99
CA ALA A 189 -1.13 -13.55 -11.56
C ALA A 189 -1.67 -14.82 -12.26
N ALA A 190 -0.77 -15.71 -12.68
CA ALA A 190 -1.08 -16.96 -13.37
C ALA A 190 -1.59 -18.07 -12.44
N PHE A 191 -1.45 -17.92 -11.12
CA PHE A 191 -1.96 -18.90 -10.15
C PHE A 191 -3.42 -18.64 -9.80
N GLU A 192 -4.13 -19.70 -9.41
CA GLU A 192 -5.27 -19.59 -8.51
C GLU A 192 -4.80 -19.54 -7.04
N PRO A 193 -5.50 -18.82 -6.14
CA PRO A 193 -5.05 -18.62 -4.77
C PRO A 193 -4.77 -19.92 -3.99
N GLU A 194 -5.60 -20.94 -4.19
CA GLU A 194 -5.47 -22.25 -3.57
C GLU A 194 -4.23 -22.99 -4.07
N ASP A 195 -3.97 -22.95 -5.38
CA ASP A 195 -2.79 -23.56 -5.99
C ASP A 195 -1.50 -22.84 -5.55
N LEU A 196 -1.55 -21.52 -5.43
CA LEU A 196 -0.42 -20.73 -4.92
C LEU A 196 -0.09 -21.08 -3.47
N HIS A 197 -1.11 -21.35 -2.64
CA HIS A 197 -0.91 -21.80 -1.28
C HIS A 197 -0.25 -23.18 -1.25
N ALA A 198 -0.79 -24.14 -2.00
CA ALA A 198 -0.22 -25.48 -2.09
C ALA A 198 1.24 -25.45 -2.60
N PHE A 199 1.52 -24.57 -3.57
CA PHE A 199 2.88 -24.32 -4.07
C PHE A 199 3.83 -23.84 -2.96
N PHE A 200 3.43 -22.85 -2.15
CA PHE A 200 4.26 -22.39 -1.04
C PHE A 200 4.44 -23.43 0.07
N VAL A 201 3.42 -24.24 0.36
CA VAL A 201 3.55 -25.37 1.31
C VAL A 201 4.66 -26.31 0.85
N LYS A 202 4.56 -26.79 -0.40
CA LYS A 202 5.55 -27.68 -1.00
C LYS A 202 6.95 -27.06 -1.03
N PHE A 203 7.05 -25.81 -1.48
CA PHE A 203 8.34 -25.11 -1.53
C PHE A 203 9.01 -25.02 -0.15
N VAL A 204 8.26 -24.67 0.90
CA VAL A 204 8.80 -24.55 2.26
C VAL A 204 9.25 -25.91 2.80
N GLU A 205 8.48 -26.97 2.55
CA GLU A 205 8.84 -28.35 2.92
C GLU A 205 10.13 -28.83 2.23
N GLU A 206 10.30 -28.55 0.93
CA GLU A 206 11.43 -29.01 0.14
C GLU A 206 12.71 -28.16 0.33
N SER A 207 12.56 -26.84 0.47
CA SER A 207 13.71 -25.92 0.55
C SER A 207 14.25 -25.74 1.97
N GLY A 208 13.49 -26.13 3.00
CA GLY A 208 13.80 -25.81 4.38
C GLY A 208 13.77 -24.31 4.68
N TRP A 209 13.00 -23.53 3.92
CA TRP A 209 12.84 -22.09 4.14
C TRP A 209 12.38 -21.83 5.58
N ASP A 210 13.23 -21.17 6.36
CA ASP A 210 12.90 -20.69 7.70
C ASP A 210 11.87 -19.56 7.58
N GLY A 211 10.59 -19.89 7.44
CA GLY A 211 9.49 -18.93 7.33
C GLY A 211 8.12 -19.58 7.17
N MET A 212 7.09 -18.83 7.56
CA MET A 212 5.70 -19.30 7.46
C MET A 212 5.19 -19.20 6.03
N VAL A 213 4.39 -20.20 5.65
CA VAL A 213 3.56 -20.17 4.43
C VAL A 213 2.64 -18.94 4.50
N PRO A 214 2.47 -18.18 3.40
CA PRO A 214 1.59 -17.03 3.39
C PRO A 214 0.14 -17.45 3.68
N ASN A 215 -0.60 -16.63 4.44
CA ASN A 215 -2.00 -16.93 4.76
C ASN A 215 -2.85 -17.00 3.47
N PRO A 216 -3.74 -18.01 3.31
CA PRO A 216 -4.67 -18.08 2.19
C PRO A 216 -5.41 -16.77 1.86
N SER A 217 -5.87 -16.02 2.88
CA SER A 217 -6.56 -14.75 2.64
C SER A 217 -5.65 -13.70 2.01
N ASP A 218 -4.36 -13.70 2.37
CA ASP A 218 -3.38 -12.78 1.80
C ASP A 218 -3.08 -13.17 0.34
N LEU A 219 -3.05 -14.46 0.03
CA LEU A 219 -2.81 -14.96 -1.33
C LEU A 219 -3.95 -14.59 -2.29
N VAL A 220 -5.20 -14.63 -1.84
CA VAL A 220 -6.35 -14.12 -2.62
C VAL A 220 -6.14 -12.65 -2.98
N HIS A 221 -5.70 -11.83 -2.02
CA HIS A 221 -5.40 -10.43 -2.27
C HIS A 221 -4.19 -10.23 -3.18
N ASN A 222 -3.13 -11.01 -3.02
CA ASN A 222 -1.91 -10.91 -3.81
C ASN A 222 -2.16 -11.28 -5.27
N VAL A 223 -2.87 -12.37 -5.56
CA VAL A 223 -3.26 -12.77 -6.92
C VAL A 223 -4.15 -11.71 -7.56
N ALA A 224 -5.17 -11.22 -6.84
CA ALA A 224 -6.04 -10.16 -7.35
C ALA A 224 -5.30 -8.84 -7.61
N SER A 225 -4.29 -8.52 -6.79
CA SER A 225 -3.42 -7.35 -7.03
C SER A 225 -2.52 -7.59 -8.23
N ALA A 226 -1.91 -8.76 -8.35
CA ALA A 226 -1.01 -9.15 -9.44
C ALA A 226 -1.70 -9.00 -10.81
N ARG A 227 -2.95 -9.50 -10.93
CA ARG A 227 -3.77 -9.40 -12.15
C ARG A 227 -4.08 -7.96 -12.60
N LYS A 228 -3.94 -6.97 -11.71
CA LYS A 228 -4.16 -5.54 -12.03
C LYS A 228 -2.87 -4.80 -12.39
N LEU A 229 -1.71 -5.42 -12.17
CA LEU A 229 -0.42 -4.80 -12.41
C LEU A 229 0.04 -5.05 -13.85
N LYS A 230 0.50 -3.99 -14.51
CA LYS A 230 1.21 -4.13 -15.79
C LYS A 230 2.57 -4.76 -15.56
N ASN A 231 3.03 -5.55 -16.54
CA ASN A 231 4.43 -5.94 -16.59
C ASN A 231 5.29 -4.69 -16.85
N VAL A 232 6.32 -4.49 -16.03
CA VAL A 232 7.19 -3.29 -16.13
C VAL A 232 8.67 -3.64 -16.17
N VAL A 233 9.07 -4.86 -15.85
CA VAL A 233 10.47 -5.30 -15.83
C VAL A 233 10.71 -6.17 -17.06
N GLU A 234 11.77 -5.85 -17.81
CA GLU A 234 12.30 -6.70 -18.87
C GLU A 234 13.15 -7.81 -18.23
N GLU A 235 12.82 -9.06 -18.57
CA GLU A 235 13.61 -10.24 -18.18
C GLU A 235 15.04 -10.15 -18.72
#